data_AF-A0A7X9RMN2-F1
#
_entry.id   AF-A0A7X9RMN2-F1
#
_cell.length_a   1.000
_cell.length_b   1.000
_cell.length_c   1.000
_cell.angle_alpha   90.00
_cell.angle_beta   90.00
_cell.angle_gamma   90.00
#
_symmetry.space_group_name_H-M   'P 1'
#
loop_
_entity.id
_entity.type
_entity.pdbx_description
1 polymer ?
#
loop_
_entity_poly.entity_id
_entity_poly.type
_entity_poly.pdbx_seq_one_letter_code
_entity_poly.pdbx_strand_id
1 'polypeptide(L)'
;MQGEMIRVEDLKTIEATAKLFDRSRWRIINGWAKKFTTIFEKGKPIEVYYAEKSVEEIFPEIRILFDKRDRVIAQRPSTKAALRVSVQGNWKARIKVNNHLKPKRLSAETKTKAYNHLKSLKIVD
;
A
#
# COMPACT_ATOMS: atom_id res chain seq x y z
N MET A 1 -27.81 -3.16 3.88
CA MET A 1 -27.03 -2.33 2.91
C MET A 1 -25.92 -3.19 2.32
N GLN A 2 -25.97 -3.51 1.02
CA GLN A 2 -24.80 -4.06 0.32
C GLN A 2 -23.86 -2.89 0.00
N GLY A 3 -22.72 -2.82 0.68
CA GLY A 3 -21.69 -1.81 0.39
C GLY A 3 -21.02 -2.07 -0.96
N GLU A 4 -20.62 -0.99 -1.65
CA GLU A 4 -19.90 -1.04 -2.92
C GLU A 4 -18.67 -1.95 -2.81
N MET A 5 -18.41 -2.76 -3.84
CA MET A 5 -17.27 -3.67 -3.90
C MET A 5 -16.15 -3.05 -4.73
N ILE A 6 -14.93 -3.08 -4.19
CA ILE A 6 -13.75 -2.68 -4.95
C ILE A 6 -13.31 -3.84 -5.83
N ARG A 7 -13.08 -3.55 -7.11
CA ARG A 7 -12.51 -4.50 -8.08
C ARG A 7 -11.02 -4.23 -8.28
N VAL A 8 -10.31 -5.21 -8.81
CA VAL A 8 -8.87 -5.06 -9.07
C VAL A 8 -8.60 -3.96 -10.10
N GLU A 9 -9.49 -3.79 -11.07
CA GLU A 9 -9.43 -2.74 -12.09
C GLU A 9 -9.48 -1.34 -11.49
N ASP A 10 -10.25 -1.14 -10.41
CA ASP A 10 -10.29 0.14 -9.72
C ASP A 10 -8.91 0.49 -9.15
N LEU A 11 -8.19 -0.52 -8.63
CA LEU A 11 -6.86 -0.32 -8.03
C LEU A 11 -5.78 0.03 -9.07
N LYS A 12 -6.01 -0.25 -10.36
CA LYS A 12 -5.07 0.09 -11.44
C LYS A 12 -4.98 1.58 -11.71
N THR A 13 -5.96 2.36 -11.24
CA THR A 13 -6.12 3.78 -11.59
C THR A 13 -5.94 4.74 -10.41
N ILE A 14 -5.51 4.23 -9.25
CA ILE A 14 -5.46 4.98 -7.99
C ILE A 14 -4.09 4.91 -7.32
N GLU A 15 -3.92 5.73 -6.28
CA GLU A 15 -2.79 5.65 -5.35
C GLU A 15 -3.27 5.41 -3.90
N ALA A 16 -3.07 4.20 -3.38
CA ALA A 16 -3.54 3.80 -2.06
C ALA A 16 -2.46 3.06 -1.27
N THR A 17 -2.69 2.89 0.02
CA THR A 17 -1.93 1.95 0.84
C THR A 17 -2.80 0.73 1.12
N ALA A 18 -2.27 -0.47 0.90
CA ALA A 18 -2.91 -1.72 1.24
C ALA A 18 -2.20 -2.39 2.42
N LYS A 19 -2.96 -2.96 3.34
CA LYS A 19 -2.48 -3.91 4.34
C LYS A 19 -3.01 -5.29 4.01
N LEU A 20 -2.11 -6.24 3.84
CA LEU A 20 -2.47 -7.63 3.52
C LEU A 20 -2.76 -8.44 4.79
N PHE A 21 -3.27 -9.67 4.64
CA PHE A 21 -3.52 -10.57 5.77
C PHE A 21 -2.25 -10.96 6.54
N ASP A 22 -1.10 -11.05 5.87
CA ASP A 22 0.22 -11.26 6.49
C ASP A 22 0.72 -10.04 7.30
N ARG A 23 -0.08 -8.97 7.36
CA ARG A 23 0.17 -7.67 8.01
C ARG A 23 1.16 -6.78 7.28
N SER A 24 1.69 -7.20 6.13
CA SER A 24 2.56 -6.35 5.32
C SER A 24 1.82 -5.16 4.72
N ARG A 25 2.55 -4.05 4.52
CA ARG A 25 2.03 -2.83 3.89
C ARG A 25 2.61 -2.68 2.49
N TRP A 26 1.74 -2.32 1.55
CA TRP A 26 2.06 -2.13 0.15
C TRP A 26 1.50 -0.80 -0.32
N ARG A 27 2.30 -0.03 -1.06
CA ARG A 27 1.84 1.17 -1.75
C ARG A 27 1.39 0.77 -3.15
N ILE A 28 0.13 1.00 -3.47
CA ILE A 28 -0.45 0.78 -4.79
C ILE A 28 -0.31 2.06 -5.60
N ILE A 29 0.26 1.96 -6.80
CA ILE A 29 0.45 3.08 -7.73
C ILE A 29 0.28 2.54 -9.14
N ASN A 30 -0.72 3.02 -9.88
CA ASN A 30 -0.91 2.74 -11.31
C ASN A 30 -0.83 1.24 -11.68
N GLY A 31 -1.51 0.38 -10.92
CA GLY A 31 -1.54 -1.07 -11.18
C GLY A 31 -0.36 -1.87 -10.64
N TRP A 32 0.63 -1.20 -10.04
CA TRP A 32 1.74 -1.84 -9.33
C TRP A 32 1.61 -1.68 -7.83
N ALA A 33 2.18 -2.61 -7.09
CA ALA A 33 2.25 -2.58 -5.64
C ALA A 33 3.70 -2.71 -5.17
N LYS A 34 4.14 -1.79 -4.32
CA LYS A 34 5.49 -1.82 -3.73
C LYS A 34 5.39 -2.05 -2.23
N LYS A 35 5.95 -3.16 -1.74
CA LYS A 35 6.02 -3.49 -0.31
C LYS A 35 6.94 -2.48 0.37
N PHE A 36 6.50 -1.92 1.48
CA PHE A 36 7.29 -0.96 2.22
C PHE A 36 7.18 -1.16 3.73
N THR A 37 8.13 -0.58 4.42
CA THR A 37 8.06 -0.36 5.86
C THR A 37 8.55 1.04 6.19
N THR A 38 8.24 1.51 7.39
CA THR A 38 8.68 2.82 7.87
C THR A 38 9.77 2.62 8.91
N ILE A 39 10.91 3.25 8.67
CA ILE A 39 12.02 3.31 9.63
C ILE A 39 12.12 4.75 10.14
N PHE A 40 12.66 4.93 11.35
CA PHE A 40 12.91 6.27 11.90
C PHE A 40 14.40 6.57 11.83
N GLU A 41 14.77 7.54 11.00
CA GLU A 41 16.15 8.03 10.93
C GLU A 41 16.20 9.47 11.45
N LYS A 42 16.97 9.70 12.52
CA LYS A 42 17.10 11.02 13.17
C LYS A 42 15.73 11.64 13.51
N GLY A 43 14.81 10.82 14.01
CA GLY A 43 13.44 11.24 14.37
C GLY A 43 12.50 11.48 13.19
N LYS A 44 12.95 11.28 11.93
CA LYS A 44 12.11 11.43 10.74
C LYS A 44 11.67 10.07 10.21
N PRO A 45 10.38 9.87 9.91
CA PRO A 45 9.91 8.65 9.27
C PRO A 45 10.38 8.59 7.82
N ILE A 46 10.95 7.46 7.43
CA ILE A 46 11.40 7.17 6.06
C ILE A 46 10.71 5.89 5.59
N GLU A 47 9.99 5.97 4.48
CA GLU A 47 9.46 4.79 3.80
C GLU A 47 10.57 4.11 3.00
N VAL A 48 10.75 2.81 3.25
CA VAL A 48 11.71 1.96 2.56
C VAL A 48 10.94 0.92 1.78
N TYR A 49 11.16 0.89 0.47
CA TYR A 49 10.56 -0.07 -0.45
C TYR A 49 11.53 -1.21 -0.72
N TYR A 50 11.06 -2.46 -0.63
CA TYR A 50 11.94 -3.63 -0.71
C TYR A 50 11.35 -4.84 -1.46
N ALA A 51 10.13 -4.75 -1.97
CA ALA A 51 9.58 -5.71 -2.93
C ALA A 51 8.54 -5.04 -3.84
N GLU A 52 8.30 -5.62 -5.00
CA GLU A 52 7.36 -5.11 -6.01
C GLU A 52 6.59 -6.27 -6.63
N LYS A 53 5.29 -6.07 -6.85
CA LYS A 53 4.36 -7.02 -7.47
C LYS A 53 3.30 -6.27 -8.28
N SER A 54 2.58 -6.98 -9.13
CA SER A 54 1.36 -6.45 -9.73
C SER A 54 0.26 -6.28 -8.67
N VAL A 55 -0.71 -5.40 -8.91
CA VAL A 55 -1.84 -5.25 -8.00
C VAL A 55 -2.73 -6.49 -8.01
N GLU A 56 -2.81 -7.19 -9.13
CA GLU A 56 -3.49 -8.47 -9.32
C GLU A 56 -2.98 -9.54 -8.36
N GLU A 57 -1.66 -9.65 -8.19
CA GLU A 57 -1.04 -10.62 -7.28
C GLU A 57 -1.39 -10.35 -5.82
N ILE A 58 -1.44 -9.09 -5.40
CA ILE A 58 -1.72 -8.76 -3.99
C ILE A 58 -3.20 -8.62 -3.69
N PHE A 59 -4.06 -8.39 -4.69
CA PHE A 59 -5.48 -8.08 -4.53
C PHE A 59 -6.26 -9.10 -3.68
N PRO A 60 -6.10 -10.43 -3.88
CA PRO A 60 -6.76 -11.45 -3.06
C PRO A 60 -6.37 -11.36 -1.58
N GLU A 61 -5.15 -10.89 -1.31
CA GLU A 61 -4.56 -10.81 0.02
C GLU A 61 -4.86 -9.48 0.74
N ILE A 62 -5.47 -8.50 0.06
CA ILE A 62 -5.80 -7.20 0.67
C ILE A 62 -6.86 -7.39 1.75
N ARG A 63 -6.48 -7.08 3.00
CA ARG A 63 -7.38 -7.03 4.15
C ARG A 63 -7.97 -5.64 4.34
N ILE A 64 -7.14 -4.59 4.21
CA ILE A 64 -7.56 -3.19 4.42
C ILE A 64 -6.93 -2.31 3.34
N LEU A 65 -7.74 -1.42 2.77
CA LEU A 65 -7.30 -0.36 1.88
C LEU A 65 -7.41 0.99 2.59
N PHE A 66 -6.37 1.80 2.47
CA PHE A 66 -6.26 3.12 3.09
C PHE A 66 -6.08 4.22 2.03
N ASP A 67 -6.57 5.42 2.33
CA ASP A 67 -6.27 6.62 1.55
C ASP A 67 -4.87 7.17 1.89
N LYS A 68 -4.47 8.25 1.22
CA LYS A 68 -3.16 8.91 1.44
C LYS A 68 -3.00 9.50 2.85
N ARG A 69 -4.08 9.59 3.63
CA ARG A 69 -4.10 10.09 5.01
C ARG A 69 -4.23 8.93 6.02
N ASP A 70 -3.95 7.70 5.59
CA ASP A 70 -4.08 6.48 6.38
C ASP A 70 -5.50 6.24 6.94
N ARG A 71 -6.54 6.79 6.29
CA ARG A 71 -7.94 6.50 6.65
C ARG A 71 -8.42 5.27 5.91
N VAL A 72 -9.12 4.39 6.62
CA VAL A 72 -9.69 3.17 6.04
C VAL A 72 -10.75 3.52 5.00
N ILE A 73 -10.62 2.92 3.82
CA ILE A 73 -11.56 3.06 2.70
C ILE A 73 -12.37 1.80 2.53
N ALA A 74 -11.72 0.65 2.59
CA ALA A 74 -12.33 -0.64 2.35
C ALA A 74 -11.69 -1.71 3.21
N GLN A 75 -12.46 -2.76 3.50
CA GLN A 75 -12.04 -3.88 4.31
C GLN A 75 -12.54 -5.19 3.72
N ARG A 76 -11.74 -6.24 3.94
CA ARG A 76 -12.05 -7.62 3.57
C ARG A 76 -11.95 -8.47 4.85
N PRO A 77 -13.03 -9.14 5.28
CA PRO A 77 -13.02 -9.90 6.54
C PRO A 77 -12.18 -11.19 6.46
N SER A 78 -12.09 -11.81 5.28
CA SER A 78 -11.30 -13.03 5.02
C SER A 78 -10.88 -13.10 3.55
N THR A 79 -9.84 -13.86 3.20
CA THR A 79 -9.34 -14.02 1.82
C THR A 79 -10.44 -14.43 0.82
N LYS A 80 -11.43 -15.21 1.25
CA LYS A 80 -12.57 -15.65 0.44
C LYS A 80 -13.69 -14.62 0.25
N ALA A 81 -13.69 -13.53 1.03
CA ALA A 81 -14.74 -12.51 0.98
C ALA A 81 -14.36 -11.37 0.03
N ALA A 82 -15.35 -10.62 -0.46
CA ALA A 82 -15.10 -9.43 -1.28
C ALA A 82 -14.48 -8.27 -0.47
N LEU A 83 -13.64 -7.47 -1.11
CA LEU A 83 -13.15 -6.20 -0.56
C LEU A 83 -14.26 -5.14 -0.68
N ARG A 84 -14.82 -4.71 0.46
CA ARG A 84 -15.99 -3.83 0.49
C ARG A 84 -15.63 -2.44 1.00
N VAL A 85 -16.16 -1.43 0.33
CA VAL A 85 -16.07 -0.03 0.76
C VAL A 85 -16.71 0.10 2.14
N SER A 86 -15.95 0.67 3.07
CA SER A 86 -16.30 0.88 4.48
C SER A 86 -16.60 2.35 4.79
N VAL A 87 -16.51 3.24 3.80
CA VAL A 87 -16.78 4.67 3.93
C VAL A 87 -18.07 5.05 3.22
N GLN A 88 -18.80 6.02 3.78
CA GLN A 88 -19.93 6.63 3.09
C GLN A 88 -19.44 7.67 2.07
N GLY A 89 -20.07 7.71 0.89
CA GLY A 89 -19.76 8.63 -0.20
C GLY A 89 -18.77 8.08 -1.24
N ASN A 90 -18.42 8.90 -2.23
CA ASN A 90 -17.55 8.49 -3.34
C ASN A 90 -16.11 8.25 -2.86
N TRP A 91 -15.78 6.99 -2.61
CA TRP A 91 -14.46 6.58 -2.15
C TRP A 91 -13.36 6.92 -3.16
N LYS A 92 -13.64 6.86 -4.48
CA LYS A 92 -12.67 7.18 -5.54
C LYS A 92 -12.18 8.62 -5.47
N ALA A 93 -13.02 9.55 -4.99
CA ALA A 93 -12.61 10.94 -4.78
C ALA A 93 -11.51 11.09 -3.71
N ARG A 94 -11.41 10.14 -2.76
CA ARG A 94 -10.37 10.14 -1.71
C ARG A 94 -9.02 9.60 -2.17
N ILE A 95 -8.96 8.97 -3.34
CA ILE A 95 -7.78 8.24 -3.82
C ILE A 95 -7.29 8.74 -5.18
N LYS A 96 -7.78 9.90 -5.64
CA LYS A 96 -7.33 10.50 -6.90
C LYS A 96 -5.80 10.59 -6.94
N VAL A 97 -5.25 10.09 -8.05
CA VAL A 97 -3.85 10.28 -8.41
C VAL A 97 -3.65 11.76 -8.65
N ASN A 98 -2.81 12.41 -7.84
CA ASN A 98 -2.20 13.67 -8.26
C ASN A 98 -0.97 13.24 -9.05
N ASN A 99 -0.95 13.53 -10.36
CA ASN A 99 0.18 13.27 -11.27
C ASN A 99 1.51 13.94 -10.86
N HIS A 100 1.57 14.57 -9.69
CA HIS A 100 2.71 15.35 -9.20
C HIS A 100 3.64 14.59 -8.24
N LEU A 101 3.27 13.41 -7.75
CA LEU A 101 4.16 12.62 -6.90
C LEU A 101 5.10 11.78 -7.75
N LYS A 102 6.17 12.44 -8.26
CA LYS A 102 7.35 11.69 -8.72
C LYS A 102 7.89 10.92 -7.50
N PRO A 103 8.08 9.58 -7.58
CA PRO A 103 8.70 8.85 -6.49
C PRO A 103 10.07 9.48 -6.23
N LYS A 104 10.29 9.98 -5.00
CA LYS A 104 11.58 10.54 -4.61
C LYS A 104 12.59 9.39 -4.67
N ARG A 105 13.45 9.38 -5.69
CA ARG A 105 14.51 8.38 -5.82
C ARG A 105 15.41 8.52 -4.60
N LEU A 106 15.36 7.54 -3.70
CA LEU A 106 16.33 7.39 -2.63
C LEU A 106 17.72 7.24 -3.26
N SER A 107 18.74 7.88 -2.66
CA SER A 107 20.12 7.66 -3.07
C SER A 107 20.49 6.18 -2.87
N ALA A 108 21.48 5.69 -3.61
CA ALA A 108 21.96 4.32 -3.46
C ALA A 108 22.37 4.03 -2.01
N GLU A 109 22.97 5.00 -1.33
CA GLU A 109 23.40 4.92 0.05
C GLU A 109 22.22 4.74 1.03
N THR A 110 21.14 5.52 0.86
CA THR A 110 19.93 5.35 1.68
C THR A 110 19.28 4.00 1.44
N LYS A 111 19.27 3.50 0.20
CA LYS A 111 18.75 2.16 -0.11
C LYS A 111 19.56 1.07 0.58
N THR A 112 20.89 1.13 0.52
CA THR A 112 21.78 0.15 1.16
C THR A 112 21.65 0.17 2.67
N LYS A 113 21.63 1.36 3.29
CA LYS A 113 21.44 1.51 4.74
C LYS A 113 20.10 0.94 5.18
N ALA A 114 19.05 1.24 4.43
CA ALA A 114 17.73 0.73 4.71
C ALA A 114 17.66 -0.80 4.55
N TYR A 115 18.20 -1.36 3.47
CA TYR A 115 18.28 -2.81 3.27
C TYR A 115 19.04 -3.51 4.40
N ASN A 116 20.21 -3.01 4.79
CA ASN A 116 21.00 -3.57 5.90
C ASN A 116 20.24 -3.49 7.24
N HIS A 117 19.51 -2.40 7.47
CA HIS A 117 18.66 -2.28 8.65
C HIS A 117 17.50 -3.29 8.62
N LEU A 118 16.84 -3.48 7.48
CA LEU A 118 15.79 -4.50 7.32
C LEU A 118 16.35 -5.91 7.52
N LYS A 119 17.56 -6.18 7.03
CA LYS A 119 18.26 -7.45 7.23
C LYS A 119 18.59 -7.69 8.71
N SER A 120 19.04 -6.66 9.43
CA SER A 120 19.26 -6.75 10.89
C SER A 120 17.98 -7.04 11.67
N LEU A 121 16.83 -6.61 11.15
CA LEU A 121 15.51 -6.86 11.72
C LEU A 121 14.89 -8.18 11.23
N LYS A 122 15.60 -8.98 10.42
CA LYS A 122 15.10 -10.22 9.79
C LYS A 122 13.82 -10.02 8.96
N ILE A 123 13.67 -8.84 8.36
CA ILE A 123 12.52 -8.48 7.50
C ILE A 123 12.78 -8.87 6.04
N VAL A 124 14.05 -8.86 5.63
CA VAL A 124 14.54 -9.23 4.29
C VAL A 124 15.76 -10.14 4.44
N ASP A 125 15.98 -11.00 3.44
CA ASP A 125 17.08 -11.98 3.41
C ASP A 125 18.45 -11.35 3.16
#